data_AF-A0A6L6WXX9-F1
#
_entry.id   AF-A0A6L6WXX9-F1
#
_cell.length_a   1.000
_cell.length_b   1.000
_cell.length_c   1.000
_cell.angle_alpha   90.00
_cell.angle_beta   90.00
_cell.angle_gamma   90.00
#
_symmetry.space_group_name_H-M   'P 1'
#
loop_
_entity.id
_entity.type
_entity.pdbx_description
1 polymer ?
#
loop_
_entity_poly.entity_id
_entity_poly.type
_entity_poly.pdbx_seq_one_letter_code
_entity_poly.pdbx_strand_id
1 'polypeptide(L)'
;MTARGTTVRGTAAESTVAGSTAGSTAAGGAAEPGAGRAPRLGTGIGWRPEIADAVERMPGIDWVEAVAENLCPGHLPDSLLRLRERGVTVVPHGVALGLGGADRPDPARLRALAERAEALGSPLVTEHIAFVRAGGALTASQVLEAGHLLPVPRTRDALAVLCENVRIAQDALPVPLAVENIAALISWPGEELTEGQFLYELVERTGVRLLIDVANLHTNHVNRGEDPARALSELPVEAIAYVHVAGGFERDGVWHDSHAHAVPRPVLDILADLAARTRPPGVLLERDENFPEADELERELDAIRKTVAGAGAGTGAARATFPPVAPATPSAPTADTPTPTPTATATPTATATRQRVALSQAALLSALVAGTPAPEGFDGARLRVQSRALSAKRADVVAKVAPELPRIVGPAYRAAFVAYARSRPMTDGYRKDALDFAAHLLLGEDPDAPLGEEARGELRTWWLERSGPKPPGRGPLTRWLRTRTGRRALRRAQRLA
;
A
#
# COMPACT_ATOMS: atom_id res chain seq x y z
N MET A 1 40.38 54.87 -8.87
CA MET A 1 39.05 55.43 -8.49
C MET A 1 38.77 56.63 -9.39
N THR A 2 37.70 56.75 -10.15
CA THR A 2 36.76 55.81 -10.79
C THR A 2 35.93 56.71 -11.69
N ALA A 3 36.15 56.66 -13.00
CA ALA A 3 35.49 57.54 -13.96
C ALA A 3 34.21 56.89 -14.48
N ARG A 4 33.12 57.66 -14.48
CA ARG A 4 31.81 57.33 -15.07
C ARG A 4 31.67 57.94 -16.47
N GLY A 5 30.86 57.28 -17.29
CA GLY A 5 30.16 57.84 -18.46
C GLY A 5 30.73 57.39 -19.80
N THR A 6 30.00 57.20 -20.89
CA THR A 6 28.57 57.19 -21.23
C THR A 6 28.53 56.61 -22.67
N THR A 7 27.49 55.87 -23.02
CA THR A 7 27.25 55.22 -24.32
C THR A 7 26.98 56.22 -25.46
N VAL A 8 27.16 55.80 -26.73
CA VAL A 8 26.13 55.71 -27.82
C VAL A 8 26.72 55.79 -29.26
N ARG A 9 26.21 54.89 -30.15
CA ARG A 9 26.17 54.85 -31.65
C ARG A 9 27.51 54.71 -32.40
N GLY A 10 27.70 53.87 -33.43
CA GLY A 10 26.81 53.04 -34.27
C GLY A 10 27.01 53.40 -35.74
N THR A 11 27.41 52.46 -36.62
CA THR A 11 27.17 52.44 -38.08
C THR A 11 27.59 51.11 -38.71
N ALA A 12 26.91 50.73 -39.78
CA ALA A 12 26.98 49.47 -40.53
C ALA A 12 27.74 49.59 -41.86
N ALA A 13 28.21 48.46 -42.41
CA ALA A 13 28.40 48.13 -43.84
C ALA A 13 28.77 46.62 -43.96
N GLU A 14 27.94 45.76 -44.61
CA GLU A 14 28.11 45.22 -45.99
C GLU A 14 29.46 44.50 -46.24
N SER A 15 29.63 43.37 -46.94
CA SER A 15 28.82 42.36 -47.65
C SER A 15 29.86 41.46 -48.34
N THR A 16 29.84 40.12 -48.22
CA THR A 16 29.97 39.20 -49.38
C THR A 16 29.74 37.72 -48.99
N VAL A 17 29.06 37.01 -49.89
CA VAL A 17 28.69 35.60 -49.87
C VAL A 17 29.72 34.78 -50.66
N ALA A 18 30.06 33.56 -50.20
CA ALA A 18 30.40 32.42 -51.06
C ALA A 18 30.39 31.07 -50.29
N GLY A 19 29.43 30.20 -50.62
CA GLY A 19 29.69 28.81 -51.04
C GLY A 19 30.01 27.69 -50.03
N SER A 20 28.98 26.88 -49.74
CA SER A 20 28.96 25.40 -49.83
C SER A 20 29.88 24.55 -48.93
N THR A 21 29.29 23.76 -48.03
CA THR A 21 29.04 22.31 -48.26
C THR A 21 28.26 21.71 -47.09
N ALA A 22 27.27 20.89 -47.44
CA ALA A 22 26.41 20.17 -46.52
C ALA A 22 27.17 19.02 -45.82
N GLY A 23 27.02 18.94 -44.49
CA GLY A 23 27.46 17.83 -43.66
C GLY A 23 26.33 17.40 -42.74
N SER A 24 25.75 16.26 -43.06
CA SER A 24 24.63 15.58 -42.39
C SER A 24 24.77 15.51 -40.87
N THR A 25 23.76 16.00 -40.15
CA THR A 25 23.57 15.82 -38.71
C THR A 25 23.27 14.35 -38.41
N ALA A 26 24.22 13.65 -37.78
CA ALA A 26 23.96 12.36 -37.15
C ALA A 26 23.05 12.59 -35.93
N ALA A 27 21.82 12.09 -36.02
CA ALA A 27 20.88 12.04 -34.92
C ALA A 27 21.47 11.24 -33.75
N GLY A 28 21.42 11.84 -32.56
CA GLY A 28 21.76 11.17 -31.31
C GLY A 28 20.86 9.97 -31.08
N GLY A 29 21.48 8.80 -30.93
CA GLY A 29 20.80 7.60 -30.46
C GLY A 29 20.27 7.84 -29.06
N ALA A 30 18.96 7.91 -28.92
CA ALA A 30 18.28 7.80 -27.64
C ALA A 30 18.61 6.43 -27.06
N ALA A 31 19.20 6.41 -25.86
CA ALA A 31 19.41 5.20 -25.10
C ALA A 31 18.05 4.55 -24.82
N GLU A 32 17.90 3.28 -25.20
CA GLU A 32 16.76 2.46 -24.78
C GLU A 32 16.71 2.38 -23.23
N PRO A 33 15.52 2.38 -22.61
CA PRO A 33 15.40 2.10 -21.19
C PRO A 33 15.66 0.60 -20.98
N GLY A 34 16.92 0.26 -20.73
CA GLY A 34 17.29 -1.10 -20.34
C GLY A 34 16.53 -1.50 -19.09
N ALA A 35 16.08 -2.76 -19.04
CA ALA A 35 15.63 -3.43 -17.82
C ALA A 35 16.76 -3.40 -16.78
N GLY A 36 16.83 -2.30 -16.03
CA GLY A 36 17.89 -2.02 -15.09
C GLY A 36 17.84 -3.04 -13.96
N ARG A 37 18.98 -3.67 -13.67
CA ARG A 37 19.17 -4.45 -12.45
C ARG A 37 18.81 -3.56 -11.25
N ALA A 38 17.90 -4.01 -10.39
CA ALA A 38 17.52 -3.25 -9.20
C ALA A 38 18.77 -2.82 -8.40
N PRO A 39 18.78 -1.59 -7.84
CA PRO A 39 19.90 -1.13 -7.03
C PRO A 39 20.15 -2.11 -5.89
N ARG A 40 21.43 -2.39 -5.60
CA ARG A 40 21.79 -3.14 -4.39
C ARG A 40 21.63 -2.19 -3.20
N LEU A 41 20.57 -2.39 -2.44
CA LEU A 41 20.20 -1.57 -1.29
C LEU A 41 21.02 -1.95 -0.04
N GLY A 42 21.43 -3.21 0.10
CA GLY A 42 22.13 -3.66 1.31
C GLY A 42 21.18 -3.90 2.49
N THR A 43 21.60 -3.59 3.71
CA THR A 43 20.75 -3.78 4.91
C THR A 43 20.10 -2.47 5.30
N GLY A 44 18.78 -2.48 5.44
CA GLY A 44 17.99 -1.30 5.81
C GLY A 44 17.10 -1.54 7.02
N ILE A 45 16.40 -0.50 7.45
CA ILE A 45 15.48 -0.53 8.58
C ILE A 45 14.22 0.29 8.27
N GLY A 46 13.07 -0.19 8.75
CA GLY A 46 11.82 0.56 8.71
C GLY A 46 11.93 1.85 9.51
N TRP A 47 11.69 2.98 8.87
CA TRP A 47 11.59 4.28 9.52
C TRP A 47 10.19 4.45 10.13
N ARG A 48 10.14 4.80 11.40
CA ARG A 48 8.92 5.23 12.11
C ARG A 48 9.23 6.52 12.88
N PRO A 49 8.27 7.45 13.03
CA PRO A 49 8.49 8.68 13.79
C PRO A 49 9.10 8.45 15.18
N GLU A 50 8.72 7.37 15.84
CA GLU A 50 9.14 6.98 17.20
C GLU A 50 10.62 6.62 17.30
N ILE A 51 11.24 6.12 16.23
CA ILE A 51 12.66 5.75 16.16
C ILE A 51 13.46 6.60 15.17
N ALA A 52 12.88 7.69 14.68
CA ALA A 52 13.46 8.53 13.64
C ALA A 52 14.88 9.01 13.99
N ASP A 53 15.10 9.48 15.21
CA ASP A 53 16.40 9.99 15.68
C ASP A 53 17.45 8.87 15.87
N ALA A 54 17.00 7.66 16.22
CA ALA A 54 17.88 6.50 16.35
C ALA A 54 18.33 6.03 14.95
N VAL A 55 17.38 5.84 14.03
CA VAL A 55 17.65 5.45 12.64
C VAL A 55 18.52 6.47 11.92
N GLU A 56 18.26 7.77 12.12
CA GLU A 56 19.06 8.83 11.51
C GLU A 56 20.54 8.75 11.93
N ARG A 57 20.81 8.52 13.21
CA ARG A 57 22.18 8.48 13.75
C ARG A 57 22.88 7.13 13.55
N MET A 58 22.14 6.12 13.09
CA MET A 58 22.64 4.75 13.00
C MET A 58 23.77 4.63 11.94
N PRO A 59 24.95 4.10 12.31
CA PRO A 59 26.04 3.91 11.38
C PRO A 59 25.73 2.82 10.34
N GLY A 60 26.06 3.09 9.06
CA GLY A 60 25.97 2.10 8.00
C GLY A 60 24.55 1.68 7.60
N ILE A 61 23.56 2.54 7.82
CA ILE A 61 22.23 2.40 7.18
C ILE A 61 22.31 3.02 5.78
N ASP A 62 22.14 2.16 4.77
CA ASP A 62 22.21 2.54 3.36
C ASP A 62 20.84 2.99 2.81
N TRP A 63 19.77 2.51 3.43
CA TRP A 63 18.40 2.81 3.03
C TRP A 63 17.39 2.56 4.15
N VAL A 64 16.26 3.25 4.06
CA VAL A 64 15.12 3.08 4.96
C VAL A 64 13.83 2.94 4.18
N GLU A 65 12.84 2.31 4.79
CA GLU A 65 11.49 2.24 4.27
C GLU A 65 10.54 3.07 5.13
N ALA A 66 9.63 3.83 4.51
CA ALA A 66 8.62 4.59 5.23
C ALA A 66 7.21 4.24 4.73
N VAL A 67 6.26 4.08 5.65
CA VAL A 67 4.85 3.86 5.31
C VAL A 67 4.32 5.07 4.56
N ALA A 68 3.94 4.87 3.30
CA ALA A 68 3.60 5.93 2.36
C ALA A 68 2.42 6.78 2.88
N GLU A 69 1.38 6.15 3.41
CA GLU A 69 0.18 6.81 3.93
C GLU A 69 0.46 7.76 5.10
N ASN A 70 1.57 7.57 5.82
CA ASN A 70 1.99 8.44 6.93
C ASN A 70 2.76 9.68 6.46
N LEU A 71 3.09 9.78 5.17
CA LEU A 71 3.86 10.89 4.62
C LEU A 71 2.96 11.92 3.93
N CYS A 72 3.31 13.19 4.12
CA CYS A 72 2.78 14.31 3.37
C CYS A 72 3.86 14.79 2.38
N PRO A 73 3.65 14.69 1.05
CA PRO A 73 4.64 15.11 0.06
C PRO A 73 5.15 16.56 0.25
N GLY A 74 4.28 17.47 0.69
CA GLY A 74 4.64 18.87 0.95
C GLY A 74 5.31 19.14 2.30
N HIS A 75 5.31 18.17 3.21
CA HIS A 75 5.84 18.30 4.57
C HIS A 75 6.45 16.96 5.02
N LEU A 76 7.56 16.57 4.37
CA LEU A 76 8.30 15.38 4.77
C LEU A 76 8.94 15.60 6.15
N PRO A 77 8.99 14.57 7.01
CA PRO A 77 9.71 14.62 8.28
C PRO A 77 11.17 15.03 8.11
N ASP A 78 11.67 15.93 8.98
CA ASP A 78 13.04 16.47 8.88
C ASP A 78 14.12 15.38 8.91
N SER A 79 13.92 14.30 9.66
CA SER A 79 14.85 13.17 9.71
C SER A 79 14.97 12.45 8.38
N LEU A 80 13.87 12.30 7.62
CA LEU A 80 13.91 11.75 6.26
C LEU A 80 14.63 12.69 5.30
N LEU A 81 14.48 14.01 5.45
CA LEU A 81 15.24 15.00 4.66
C LEU A 81 16.74 14.88 4.93
N ARG A 82 17.16 14.83 6.21
CA ARG A 82 18.57 14.68 6.60
C ARG A 82 19.17 13.34 6.16
N LEU A 83 18.40 12.25 6.24
CA LEU A 83 18.80 10.95 5.69
C LEU A 83 19.06 11.05 4.17
N ARG A 84 18.16 11.66 3.42
CA ARG A 84 18.30 11.85 1.98
C ARG A 84 19.48 12.76 1.60
N GLU A 85 19.72 13.84 2.34
CA GLU A 85 20.87 14.72 2.15
C GLU A 85 22.20 13.97 2.32
N ARG A 86 22.22 12.92 3.14
CA ARG A 86 23.38 12.01 3.32
C ARG A 86 23.49 10.92 2.24
N GLY A 87 22.53 10.85 1.31
CA GLY A 87 22.48 9.83 0.27
C GLY A 87 21.80 8.53 0.69
N VAL A 88 21.09 8.48 1.83
CA VAL A 88 20.30 7.31 2.23
C VAL A 88 19.06 7.22 1.34
N THR A 89 18.84 6.05 0.74
CA THR A 89 17.65 5.80 -0.09
C THR A 89 16.41 5.68 0.80
N VAL A 90 15.31 6.33 0.43
CA VAL A 90 14.02 6.20 1.14
C VAL A 90 13.00 5.56 0.20
N VAL A 91 12.52 4.37 0.55
CA VAL A 91 11.49 3.64 -0.21
C VAL A 91 10.12 3.85 0.45
N PRO A 92 9.11 4.39 -0.24
CA PRO A 92 7.76 4.43 0.28
C PRO A 92 7.09 3.06 0.08
N HIS A 93 6.48 2.58 1.16
CA HIS A 93 5.76 1.33 1.22
C HIS A 93 4.27 1.57 1.51
N GLY A 94 3.41 1.21 0.56
CA GLY A 94 1.97 1.45 0.60
C GLY A 94 1.21 0.33 1.29
N VAL A 95 0.19 0.71 2.07
CA VAL A 95 -0.64 -0.23 2.84
C VAL A 95 -2.13 -0.18 2.49
N ALA A 96 -2.54 0.66 1.53
CA ALA A 96 -3.95 0.99 1.33
C ALA A 96 -4.48 0.91 -0.12
N LEU A 97 -3.67 0.56 -1.13
CA LEU A 97 -4.17 0.42 -2.51
C LEU A 97 -5.10 -0.78 -2.63
N GLY A 98 -4.71 -1.92 -2.03
CA GLY A 98 -5.48 -3.15 -2.11
C GLY A 98 -5.51 -3.75 -3.51
N LEU A 99 -4.35 -3.90 -4.14
CA LEU A 99 -4.20 -4.35 -5.53
C LEU A 99 -4.84 -5.73 -5.79
N GLY A 100 -5.02 -6.55 -4.76
CA GLY A 100 -5.72 -7.82 -4.81
C GLY A 100 -7.25 -7.74 -4.83
N GLY A 101 -7.85 -6.56 -4.70
CA GLY A 101 -9.29 -6.35 -4.72
C GLY A 101 -9.91 -6.50 -6.12
N ALA A 102 -11.19 -6.88 -6.18
CA ALA A 102 -11.91 -7.01 -7.45
C ALA A 102 -12.12 -5.68 -8.19
N ASP A 103 -12.26 -4.59 -7.44
CA ASP A 103 -12.32 -3.23 -7.99
C ASP A 103 -10.97 -2.83 -8.58
N ARG A 104 -10.99 -1.92 -9.55
CA ARG A 104 -9.76 -1.31 -10.07
C ARG A 104 -9.15 -0.38 -9.01
N PRO A 105 -7.81 -0.22 -8.98
CA PRO A 105 -7.17 0.68 -8.03
C PRO A 105 -7.70 2.10 -8.14
N ASP A 106 -7.91 2.76 -6.99
CA ASP A 106 -8.42 4.12 -6.92
C ASP A 106 -7.40 5.11 -7.55
N PRO A 107 -7.76 5.86 -8.61
CA PRO A 107 -6.85 6.79 -9.26
C PRO A 107 -6.30 7.89 -8.34
N ALA A 108 -7.06 8.32 -7.33
CA ALA A 108 -6.61 9.30 -6.36
C ALA A 108 -5.54 8.72 -5.42
N ARG A 109 -5.69 7.45 -5.00
CA ARG A 109 -4.67 6.78 -4.17
C ARG A 109 -3.39 6.50 -4.95
N LEU A 110 -3.51 6.11 -6.22
CA LEU A 110 -2.35 5.95 -7.11
C LEU A 110 -1.59 7.26 -7.29
N ARG A 111 -2.29 8.37 -7.58
CA ARG A 111 -1.67 9.71 -7.65
C ARG A 111 -0.97 10.07 -6.35
N ALA A 112 -1.63 9.81 -5.23
CA ALA A 112 -1.10 10.10 -3.91
C ALA A 112 0.20 9.30 -3.64
N LEU A 113 0.27 8.02 -4.03
CA LEU A 113 1.49 7.21 -3.92
C LEU A 113 2.60 7.72 -4.87
N ALA A 114 2.25 8.08 -6.11
CA ALA A 114 3.17 8.68 -7.07
C ALA A 114 3.83 9.96 -6.53
N GLU A 115 3.04 10.89 -6.00
CA GLU A 115 3.53 12.15 -5.41
C GLU A 115 4.51 11.90 -4.25
N ARG A 116 4.29 10.84 -3.46
CA ARG A 116 5.19 10.46 -2.36
C ARG A 116 6.50 9.89 -2.90
N ALA A 117 6.44 9.05 -3.92
CA ALA A 117 7.63 8.51 -4.58
C ALA A 117 8.51 9.63 -5.14
N GLU A 118 7.90 10.60 -5.84
CA GLU A 118 8.59 11.77 -6.39
C GLU A 118 9.19 12.65 -5.29
N ALA A 119 8.41 12.96 -4.24
CA ALA A 119 8.88 13.80 -3.13
C ALA A 119 10.10 13.18 -2.42
N LEU A 120 10.14 11.85 -2.30
CA LEU A 120 11.26 11.10 -1.74
C LEU A 120 12.42 10.89 -2.72
N GLY A 121 12.21 11.09 -4.03
CA GLY A 121 13.18 10.70 -5.05
C GLY A 121 13.45 9.19 -5.01
N SER A 122 12.43 8.40 -4.71
CA SER A 122 12.58 6.96 -4.47
C SER A 122 12.86 6.20 -5.77
N PRO A 123 13.73 5.16 -5.78
CA PRO A 123 13.97 4.34 -6.96
C PRO A 123 12.86 3.34 -7.27
N LEU A 124 11.96 3.06 -6.31
CA LEU A 124 10.79 2.21 -6.48
C LEU A 124 9.71 2.54 -5.45
N VAL A 125 8.52 1.98 -5.60
CA VAL A 125 7.51 1.93 -4.54
C VAL A 125 7.11 0.49 -4.28
N THR A 126 6.62 0.21 -3.08
CA THR A 126 6.12 -1.11 -2.72
C THR A 126 4.67 -1.08 -2.25
N GLU A 127 3.96 -2.19 -2.44
CA GLU A 127 2.61 -2.43 -1.93
C GLU A 127 2.41 -3.93 -1.70
N HIS A 128 1.25 -4.35 -1.24
CA HIS A 128 0.92 -5.70 -0.87
C HIS A 128 0.04 -6.42 -1.90
N ILE A 129 0.21 -7.73 -1.95
CA ILE A 129 -0.72 -8.64 -2.61
C ILE A 129 -1.89 -8.91 -1.66
N ALA A 130 -2.72 -7.88 -1.45
CA ALA A 130 -3.83 -7.92 -0.52
C ALA A 130 -5.05 -7.22 -1.10
N PHE A 131 -6.23 -7.57 -0.60
CA PHE A 131 -7.40 -6.72 -0.73
C PHE A 131 -7.73 -6.09 0.63
N VAL A 132 -8.22 -4.85 0.61
CA VAL A 132 -8.59 -4.11 1.85
C VAL A 132 -10.06 -3.71 1.88
N ARG A 133 -10.72 -3.75 0.72
CA ARG A 133 -12.10 -3.36 0.48
C ARG A 133 -12.78 -4.36 -0.44
N ALA A 134 -14.09 -4.52 -0.27
CA ALA A 134 -14.93 -5.30 -1.16
C ALA A 134 -16.38 -4.79 -1.11
N GLY A 135 -17.20 -5.19 -2.08
CA GLY A 135 -18.61 -4.79 -2.18
C GLY A 135 -18.89 -3.88 -3.37
N GLY A 136 -19.75 -2.89 -3.21
CA GLY A 136 -19.96 -1.83 -4.20
C GLY A 136 -20.67 -2.28 -5.49
N ALA A 137 -20.36 -1.59 -6.59
CA ALA A 137 -21.08 -1.72 -7.86
C ALA A 137 -21.00 -3.13 -8.47
N LEU A 138 -19.86 -3.82 -8.34
CA LEU A 138 -19.67 -5.17 -8.88
C LEU A 138 -20.58 -6.22 -8.22
N THR A 139 -21.02 -5.97 -6.99
CA THR A 139 -21.83 -6.91 -6.20
C THR A 139 -23.22 -6.37 -5.86
N ALA A 140 -23.53 -5.14 -6.27
CA ALA A 140 -24.71 -4.40 -5.83
C ALA A 140 -24.89 -4.38 -4.29
N SER A 141 -23.78 -4.26 -3.56
CA SER A 141 -23.76 -4.25 -2.09
C SER A 141 -23.05 -3.01 -1.54
N GLN A 142 -23.14 -2.79 -0.22
CA GLN A 142 -22.39 -1.73 0.44
C GLN A 142 -20.87 -1.97 0.32
N VAL A 143 -20.09 -0.90 0.16
CA VAL A 143 -18.62 -0.99 0.25
C VAL A 143 -18.22 -1.22 1.72
N LEU A 144 -17.44 -2.26 1.94
CA LEU A 144 -16.89 -2.64 3.24
C LEU A 144 -15.38 -2.42 3.23
N GLU A 145 -14.82 -1.97 4.36
CA GLU A 145 -13.38 -1.85 4.54
C GLU A 145 -12.92 -2.64 5.77
N ALA A 146 -11.86 -3.43 5.60
CA ALA A 146 -11.29 -4.24 6.66
C ALA A 146 -10.48 -3.43 7.68
N GLY A 147 -9.98 -2.26 7.27
CA GLY A 147 -8.96 -1.49 8.01
C GLY A 147 -7.57 -2.16 8.00
N HIS A 148 -7.44 -3.32 7.38
CA HIS A 148 -6.18 -4.05 7.31
C HIS A 148 -6.11 -4.90 6.04
N LEU A 149 -4.92 -5.44 5.77
CA LEU A 149 -4.64 -6.32 4.64
C LEU A 149 -5.36 -7.65 4.85
N LEU A 150 -6.01 -8.14 3.79
CA LEU A 150 -6.60 -9.48 3.76
C LEU A 150 -6.02 -10.29 2.59
N PRO A 151 -5.82 -11.61 2.78
CA PRO A 151 -5.19 -12.45 1.77
C PRO A 151 -6.07 -12.57 0.54
N VAL A 152 -5.47 -12.61 -0.65
CA VAL A 152 -6.20 -12.87 -1.89
C VAL A 152 -6.42 -14.38 -2.07
N PRO A 153 -7.51 -14.81 -2.74
CA PRO A 153 -7.64 -16.20 -3.14
C PRO A 153 -6.57 -16.52 -4.20
N ARG A 154 -5.78 -17.59 -4.02
CA ARG A 154 -4.79 -18.03 -5.01
C ARG A 154 -5.44 -18.85 -6.14
N THR A 155 -6.39 -18.24 -6.84
CA THR A 155 -7.08 -18.79 -8.02
C THR A 155 -6.67 -18.08 -9.29
N ARG A 156 -6.89 -18.71 -10.45
CA ARG A 156 -6.62 -18.14 -11.78
C ARG A 156 -7.42 -16.88 -12.05
N ASP A 157 -8.68 -16.83 -11.58
CA ASP A 157 -9.54 -15.65 -11.70
C ASP A 157 -8.98 -14.48 -10.88
N ALA A 158 -8.59 -14.71 -9.63
CA ALA A 158 -8.02 -13.68 -8.77
C ALA A 158 -6.65 -13.20 -9.26
N LEU A 159 -5.82 -14.12 -9.76
CA LEU A 159 -4.55 -13.77 -10.41
C LEU A 159 -4.78 -12.88 -11.64
N ALA A 160 -5.78 -13.18 -12.47
CA ALA A 160 -6.09 -12.36 -13.65
C ALA A 160 -6.51 -10.92 -13.26
N VAL A 161 -7.33 -10.78 -12.22
CA VAL A 161 -7.72 -9.48 -11.66
C VAL A 161 -6.51 -8.72 -11.10
N LEU A 162 -5.69 -9.40 -10.29
CA LEU A 162 -4.48 -8.83 -9.71
C LEU A 162 -3.51 -8.36 -10.80
N CYS A 163 -3.28 -9.18 -11.84
CA CYS A 163 -2.43 -8.78 -12.97
C CYS A 163 -2.93 -7.52 -13.67
N GLU A 164 -4.23 -7.36 -13.88
CA GLU A 164 -4.78 -6.11 -14.46
C GLU A 164 -4.60 -4.93 -13.50
N ASN A 165 -4.85 -5.11 -12.21
CA ASN A 165 -4.68 -4.06 -11.21
C ASN A 165 -3.22 -3.63 -11.05
N VAL A 166 -2.28 -4.57 -11.08
CA VAL A 166 -0.83 -4.31 -11.06
C VAL A 166 -0.40 -3.52 -12.29
N ARG A 167 -0.89 -3.85 -13.50
CA ARG A 167 -0.60 -3.06 -14.70
C ARG A 167 -1.15 -1.63 -14.60
N ILE A 168 -2.39 -1.46 -14.13
CA ILE A 168 -2.97 -0.13 -13.89
C ILE A 168 -2.10 0.69 -12.91
N ALA A 169 -1.58 0.05 -11.86
CA ALA A 169 -0.71 0.70 -10.90
C ALA A 169 0.65 1.06 -11.52
N GLN A 170 1.29 0.13 -12.25
CA GLN A 170 2.56 0.37 -12.95
C GLN A 170 2.44 1.54 -13.95
N ASP A 171 1.33 1.62 -14.70
CA ASP A 171 1.08 2.69 -15.67
C ASP A 171 0.92 4.07 -14.99
N ALA A 172 0.43 4.10 -13.75
CA ALA A 172 0.16 5.33 -13.00
C ALA A 172 1.34 5.80 -12.14
N LEU A 173 2.29 4.92 -11.84
CA LEU A 173 3.41 5.20 -10.93
C LEU A 173 4.65 5.68 -11.72
N PRO A 174 5.38 6.69 -11.21
CA PRO A 174 6.53 7.26 -11.90
C PRO A 174 7.79 6.39 -11.81
N VAL A 175 7.75 5.33 -11.00
CA VAL A 175 8.87 4.44 -10.69
C VAL A 175 8.38 2.99 -10.60
N PRO A 176 9.28 1.99 -10.72
CA PRO A 176 8.89 0.58 -10.63
C PRO A 176 8.11 0.25 -9.36
N LEU A 177 7.13 -0.65 -9.50
CA LEU A 177 6.37 -1.24 -8.40
C LEU A 177 6.98 -2.59 -8.00
N ALA A 178 7.15 -2.81 -6.70
CA ALA A 178 7.29 -4.16 -6.13
C ALA A 178 6.07 -4.51 -5.28
N VAL A 179 5.69 -5.79 -5.27
CA VAL A 179 4.53 -6.27 -4.50
C VAL A 179 4.92 -7.34 -3.49
N GLU A 180 4.28 -7.29 -2.33
CA GLU A 180 4.62 -8.08 -1.15
C GLU A 180 3.66 -9.24 -0.86
N ASN A 181 4.21 -10.40 -0.49
CA ASN A 181 3.44 -11.51 0.06
C ASN A 181 3.05 -11.21 1.52
N ILE A 182 1.82 -11.57 1.91
CA ILE A 182 1.31 -11.26 3.26
C ILE A 182 1.19 -12.51 4.12
N ALA A 183 1.27 -12.33 5.44
CA ALA A 183 0.81 -13.32 6.41
C ALA A 183 -0.72 -13.51 6.29
N ALA A 184 -1.16 -14.75 6.35
CA ALA A 184 -2.57 -15.13 6.27
C ALA A 184 -2.96 -16.03 7.45
N LEU A 185 -3.97 -15.61 8.21
CA LEU A 185 -4.59 -16.44 9.25
C LEU A 185 -5.68 -17.39 8.70
N ILE A 186 -6.21 -17.07 7.52
CA ILE A 186 -7.34 -17.75 6.90
C ILE A 186 -6.90 -18.33 5.56
N SER A 187 -7.41 -19.52 5.22
CA SER A 187 -7.23 -20.13 3.90
C SER A 187 -8.48 -19.93 3.05
N TRP A 188 -8.27 -19.55 1.79
CA TRP A 188 -9.34 -19.49 0.82
C TRP A 188 -9.74 -20.92 0.40
N PRO A 189 -11.04 -21.24 0.31
CA PRO A 189 -11.46 -22.48 -0.29
C PRO A 189 -11.16 -22.45 -1.80
N GLY A 190 -10.71 -23.58 -2.34
CA GLY A 190 -10.48 -23.74 -3.77
C GLY A 190 -9.22 -23.04 -4.30
N GLU A 191 -8.17 -22.89 -3.49
CA GLU A 191 -6.87 -22.43 -4.01
C GLU A 191 -6.34 -23.40 -5.09
N GLU A 192 -5.93 -22.85 -6.22
CA GLU A 192 -5.47 -23.59 -7.41
C GLU A 192 -3.95 -23.52 -7.55
N LEU A 193 -3.31 -22.56 -6.88
CA LEU A 193 -1.90 -22.24 -6.97
C LEU A 193 -1.30 -22.21 -5.55
N THR A 194 -0.09 -22.72 -5.43
CA THR A 194 0.76 -22.47 -4.25
C THR A 194 1.21 -21.00 -4.21
N GLU A 195 1.79 -20.55 -3.08
CA GLU A 195 2.31 -19.18 -2.95
C GLU A 195 3.37 -18.88 -4.02
N GLY A 196 4.36 -19.76 -4.15
CA GLY A 196 5.44 -19.58 -5.11
C GLY A 196 4.94 -19.57 -6.56
N GLN A 197 4.04 -20.48 -6.93
CA GLN A 197 3.42 -20.46 -8.26
C GLN A 197 2.61 -19.18 -8.53
N PHE A 198 1.84 -18.71 -7.54
CA PHE A 198 1.05 -17.49 -7.67
C PHE A 198 1.94 -16.26 -7.92
N LEU A 199 3.04 -16.14 -7.16
CA LEU A 199 4.03 -15.08 -7.31
C LEU A 199 4.80 -15.18 -8.63
N TYR A 200 5.20 -16.40 -9.02
CA TYR A 200 5.87 -16.65 -10.29
C TYR A 200 5.02 -16.20 -11.48
N GLU A 201 3.76 -16.63 -11.54
CA GLU A 201 2.87 -16.26 -12.63
C GLU A 201 2.50 -14.77 -12.63
N LEU A 202 2.41 -14.14 -11.45
CA LEU A 202 2.19 -12.70 -11.36
C LEU A 202 3.35 -11.95 -12.02
N VAL A 203 4.59 -12.29 -11.67
CA VAL A 203 5.80 -11.70 -12.26
C VAL A 203 5.87 -11.97 -13.75
N GLU A 204 5.66 -13.22 -14.18
CA GLU A 204 5.73 -13.63 -15.59
C GLU A 204 4.75 -12.82 -16.46
N ARG A 205 3.55 -12.54 -15.96
CA ARG A 205 2.52 -11.82 -16.70
C ARG A 205 2.65 -10.29 -16.67
N THR A 206 3.30 -9.71 -15.67
CA THR A 206 3.27 -8.26 -15.41
C THR A 206 4.64 -7.59 -15.38
N GLY A 207 5.70 -8.37 -15.21
CA GLY A 207 7.05 -7.86 -14.96
C GLY A 207 7.22 -7.11 -13.64
N VAL A 208 6.23 -7.16 -12.74
CA VAL A 208 6.31 -6.52 -11.41
C VAL A 208 7.48 -7.10 -10.62
N ARG A 209 8.08 -6.28 -9.74
CA ARG A 209 9.13 -6.74 -8.83
C ARG A 209 8.48 -7.37 -7.58
N LEU A 210 9.24 -8.15 -6.82
CA LEU A 210 8.76 -8.77 -5.59
C LEU A 210 9.44 -8.17 -4.37
N LEU A 211 8.65 -7.80 -3.37
CA LEU A 211 9.09 -7.67 -2.00
C LEU A 211 8.78 -9.00 -1.31
N ILE A 212 9.80 -9.75 -0.90
CA ILE A 212 9.56 -11.03 -0.21
C ILE A 212 9.71 -10.82 1.28
N ASP A 213 8.64 -11.01 2.03
CA ASP A 213 8.68 -11.05 3.48
C ASP A 213 8.82 -12.49 3.96
N VAL A 214 10.00 -12.81 4.52
CA VAL A 214 10.27 -14.14 5.06
C VAL A 214 9.67 -14.36 6.45
N ALA A 215 9.32 -13.30 7.18
CA ALA A 215 8.51 -13.40 8.39
C ALA A 215 7.08 -13.82 8.04
N ASN A 216 6.51 -13.25 6.96
CA ASN A 216 5.22 -13.71 6.45
C ASN A 216 5.24 -15.18 5.99
N LEU A 217 6.34 -15.66 5.37
CA LEU A 217 6.50 -17.09 5.05
C LEU A 217 6.51 -17.97 6.31
N HIS A 218 7.21 -17.54 7.37
CA HIS A 218 7.18 -18.24 8.66
C HIS A 218 5.78 -18.24 9.28
N THR A 219 5.10 -17.09 9.26
CA THR A 219 3.73 -16.95 9.75
C THR A 219 2.78 -17.90 9.02
N ASN A 220 2.90 -18.00 7.69
CA ASN A 220 2.10 -18.92 6.86
C ASN A 220 2.45 -20.39 7.13
N HIS A 221 3.71 -20.71 7.42
CA HIS A 221 4.11 -22.05 7.85
C HIS A 221 3.40 -22.47 9.14
N VAL A 222 3.49 -21.65 10.19
CA VAL A 222 2.91 -21.98 11.50
C VAL A 222 1.37 -21.99 11.44
N ASN A 223 0.76 -21.00 10.79
CA ASN A 223 -0.69 -20.83 10.81
C ASN A 223 -1.44 -21.73 9.83
N ARG A 224 -0.82 -22.07 8.69
CA ARG A 224 -1.48 -22.76 7.56
C ARG A 224 -0.79 -24.06 7.14
N GLY A 225 0.37 -24.39 7.72
CA GLY A 225 1.13 -25.58 7.36
C GLY A 225 1.80 -25.49 5.99
N GLU A 226 2.00 -24.27 5.46
CA GLU A 226 2.72 -24.07 4.20
C GLU A 226 4.21 -24.35 4.38
N ASP A 227 4.90 -24.78 3.32
CA ASP A 227 6.34 -25.07 3.37
C ASP A 227 7.12 -23.87 2.79
N PRO A 228 7.86 -23.10 3.63
CA PRO A 228 8.65 -21.98 3.16
C PRO A 228 9.71 -22.40 2.13
N ALA A 229 10.35 -23.56 2.29
CA ALA A 229 11.39 -24.02 1.38
C ALA A 229 10.83 -24.33 -0.01
N ARG A 230 9.58 -24.84 -0.05
CA ARG A 230 8.84 -25.03 -1.31
C ARG A 230 8.50 -23.69 -1.94
N ALA A 231 7.92 -22.74 -1.19
CA ALA A 231 7.60 -21.41 -1.70
C ALA A 231 8.84 -20.74 -2.31
N LEU A 232 9.96 -20.73 -1.57
CA LEU A 232 11.24 -20.19 -2.04
C LEU A 232 11.80 -20.90 -3.29
N SER A 233 11.53 -22.20 -3.47
CA SER A 233 11.97 -22.95 -4.65
C SER A 233 11.21 -22.63 -5.93
N GLU A 234 10.00 -22.11 -5.79
CA GLU A 234 9.11 -21.77 -6.90
C GLU A 234 9.19 -20.27 -7.25
N LEU A 235 9.84 -19.44 -6.41
CA LEU A 235 9.96 -17.99 -6.61
C LEU A 235 10.84 -17.61 -7.83
N PRO A 236 10.45 -16.56 -8.59
CA PRO A 236 11.33 -15.92 -9.57
C PRO A 236 12.34 -15.00 -8.84
N VAL A 237 13.42 -15.57 -8.32
CA VAL A 237 14.38 -14.88 -7.44
C VAL A 237 15.07 -13.65 -8.07
N GLU A 238 15.02 -13.51 -9.39
CA GLU A 238 15.55 -12.40 -10.18
C GLU A 238 14.62 -11.17 -10.15
N ALA A 239 13.35 -11.39 -9.84
CA ALA A 239 12.34 -10.35 -9.70
C ALA A 239 12.36 -9.67 -8.32
N ILE A 240 13.05 -10.24 -7.34
CA ILE A 240 13.15 -9.69 -5.99
C ILE A 240 13.75 -8.29 -6.04
N ALA A 241 13.04 -7.31 -5.48
CA ALA A 241 13.50 -5.95 -5.24
C ALA A 241 14.26 -5.88 -3.91
N TYR A 242 13.65 -6.37 -2.83
CA TYR A 242 14.27 -6.54 -1.51
C TYR A 242 13.44 -7.50 -0.66
N VAL A 243 13.90 -7.74 0.56
CA VAL A 243 13.33 -8.71 1.50
C VAL A 243 12.97 -8.04 2.81
N HIS A 244 11.84 -8.38 3.39
CA HIS A 244 11.47 -8.02 4.76
C HIS A 244 11.83 -9.14 5.73
N VAL A 245 12.31 -8.72 6.89
CA VAL A 245 12.42 -9.56 8.09
C VAL A 245 11.78 -8.81 9.25
N ALA A 246 10.85 -9.47 9.91
CA ALA A 246 10.21 -8.98 11.12
C ALA A 246 10.25 -10.06 12.19
N GLY A 247 9.88 -9.67 13.41
CA GLY A 247 9.65 -10.62 14.49
C GLY A 247 8.19 -10.71 14.90
N GLY A 248 7.87 -11.84 15.50
CA GLY A 248 6.53 -12.19 15.95
C GLY A 248 6.60 -13.10 17.15
N PHE A 249 5.43 -13.55 17.59
CA PHE A 249 5.33 -14.47 18.72
C PHE A 249 4.19 -15.46 18.50
N GLU A 250 4.32 -16.63 19.10
CA GLU A 250 3.25 -17.62 19.14
C GLU A 250 2.38 -17.41 20.38
N ARG A 251 1.06 -17.47 20.19
CA ARG A 251 0.10 -17.50 21.28
C ARG A 251 -1.06 -18.41 20.91
N ASP A 252 -1.40 -19.32 21.83
CA ASP A 252 -2.54 -20.24 21.68
C ASP A 252 -2.50 -21.05 20.35
N GLY A 253 -1.30 -21.44 19.90
CA GLY A 253 -1.09 -22.19 18.64
C GLY A 253 -1.25 -21.35 17.37
N VAL A 254 -1.24 -20.01 17.49
CA VAL A 254 -1.31 -19.07 16.37
C VAL A 254 -0.08 -18.17 16.42
N TRP A 255 0.62 -18.08 15.29
CA TRP A 255 1.69 -17.11 15.14
C TRP A 255 1.12 -15.73 14.83
N HIS A 256 1.54 -14.74 15.60
CA HIS A 256 1.19 -13.34 15.45
C HIS A 256 2.37 -12.58 14.88
N ASP A 257 2.23 -12.10 13.65
CA ASP A 257 3.20 -11.23 13.02
C ASP A 257 3.03 -9.80 13.53
N SER A 258 3.64 -9.55 14.68
CA SER A 258 3.43 -8.32 15.43
C SER A 258 4.34 -7.17 15.01
N HIS A 259 5.47 -7.50 14.38
CA HIS A 259 6.58 -6.58 14.10
C HIS A 259 7.08 -5.83 15.34
N ALA A 260 6.80 -6.36 16.54
CA ALA A 260 7.07 -5.74 17.84
C ALA A 260 8.09 -6.54 18.68
N HIS A 261 8.60 -7.65 18.14
CA HIS A 261 9.49 -8.58 18.80
C HIS A 261 10.77 -8.80 17.99
N ALA A 262 11.88 -9.13 18.65
CA ALA A 262 13.14 -9.45 17.99
C ALA A 262 12.97 -10.52 16.90
N VAL A 263 13.75 -10.44 15.81
CA VAL A 263 13.68 -11.41 14.71
C VAL A 263 14.06 -12.80 15.23
N PRO A 264 13.15 -13.78 15.19
CA PRO A 264 13.40 -15.10 15.76
C PRO A 264 14.26 -15.95 14.82
N ARG A 265 14.93 -16.95 15.39
CA ARG A 265 15.82 -17.84 14.64
C ARG A 265 15.16 -18.50 13.41
N PRO A 266 13.93 -19.02 13.48
CA PRO A 266 13.25 -19.60 12.32
C PRO A 266 13.11 -18.64 11.13
N VAL A 267 12.90 -17.34 11.37
CA VAL A 267 12.83 -16.33 10.29
C VAL A 267 14.21 -16.11 9.67
N LEU A 268 15.27 -16.06 10.48
CA LEU A 268 16.65 -16.01 9.98
C LEU A 268 17.05 -17.26 9.19
N ASP A 269 16.54 -18.45 9.55
CA ASP A 269 16.81 -19.68 8.82
C ASP A 269 16.13 -19.66 7.43
N ILE A 270 14.91 -19.11 7.29
CA ILE A 270 14.26 -18.89 5.99
C ILE A 270 15.03 -17.85 5.17
N LEU A 271 15.50 -16.76 5.80
CA LEU A 271 16.37 -15.78 5.14
C LEU A 271 17.66 -16.44 4.62
N ALA A 272 18.26 -17.35 5.40
CA ALA A 272 19.45 -18.08 4.99
C ALA A 272 19.18 -18.99 3.78
N ASP A 273 18.04 -19.69 3.73
CA ASP A 273 17.62 -20.50 2.56
C ASP A 273 17.44 -19.61 1.31
N LEU A 274 16.74 -18.47 1.44
CA LEU A 274 16.62 -17.52 0.34
C LEU A 274 18.00 -17.01 -0.12
N ALA A 275 18.87 -16.67 0.82
CA ALA A 275 20.23 -16.17 0.54
C ALA A 275 21.15 -17.22 -0.10
N ALA A 276 20.88 -18.52 0.10
CA ALA A 276 21.58 -19.61 -0.57
C ALA A 276 21.16 -19.76 -2.04
N ARG A 277 19.94 -19.35 -2.39
CA ARG A 277 19.38 -19.41 -3.76
C ARG A 277 19.74 -18.19 -4.59
N THR A 278 19.74 -17.02 -3.98
CA THR A 278 20.10 -15.75 -4.61
C THR A 278 20.74 -14.83 -3.59
N ARG A 279 21.55 -13.85 -4.03
CA ARG A 279 21.97 -12.76 -3.13
C ARG A 279 20.91 -11.66 -3.19
N PRO A 280 20.05 -11.48 -2.16
CA PRO A 280 19.00 -10.48 -2.20
C PRO A 280 19.58 -9.08 -2.46
N PRO A 281 18.91 -8.22 -3.24
CA PRO A 281 19.43 -6.86 -3.49
C PRO A 281 19.44 -6.01 -2.21
N GLY A 282 18.48 -6.23 -1.31
CA GLY A 282 18.47 -5.69 0.04
C GLY A 282 17.62 -6.51 1.01
N VAL A 283 17.86 -6.31 2.30
CA VAL A 283 17.08 -6.90 3.41
C VAL A 283 16.78 -5.81 4.43
N LEU A 284 15.51 -5.61 4.76
CA LEU A 284 15.03 -4.60 5.69
C LEU A 284 14.55 -5.25 6.98
N LEU A 285 15.01 -4.72 8.12
CA LEU A 285 14.38 -4.99 9.41
C LEU A 285 13.10 -4.17 9.55
N GLU A 286 11.97 -4.85 9.72
CA GLU A 286 10.69 -4.22 10.03
C GLU A 286 10.39 -4.28 11.55
N ARG A 287 10.21 -3.09 12.13
CA ARG A 287 9.84 -2.87 13.53
C ARG A 287 8.76 -1.79 13.57
N ASP A 288 7.54 -2.15 13.93
CA ASP A 288 6.38 -1.24 13.91
C ASP A 288 5.95 -0.74 15.28
N GLU A 289 6.19 -1.53 16.32
CA GLU A 289 5.78 -1.25 17.69
C GLU A 289 6.84 -1.77 18.66
N ASN A 290 6.69 -1.44 19.95
CA ASN A 290 7.60 -1.87 21.01
C ASN A 290 9.09 -1.67 20.65
N PHE A 291 9.43 -0.44 20.27
CA PHE A 291 10.75 -0.09 19.80
C PHE A 291 11.80 -0.26 20.91
N PRO A 292 12.79 -1.15 20.74
CA PRO A 292 13.87 -1.30 21.71
C PRO A 292 14.88 -0.16 21.55
N GLU A 293 15.88 -0.14 22.44
CA GLU A 293 17.00 0.79 22.35
C GLU A 293 17.80 0.59 21.04
N ALA A 294 18.47 1.64 20.58
CA ALA A 294 19.14 1.66 19.28
C ALA A 294 20.20 0.56 19.14
N ASP A 295 20.91 0.21 20.22
CA ASP A 295 21.93 -0.83 20.23
C ASP A 295 21.34 -2.24 20.02
N GLU A 296 20.08 -2.46 20.38
CA GLU A 296 19.37 -3.71 20.09
C GLU A 296 19.00 -3.81 18.61
N LEU A 297 18.50 -2.72 18.02
CA LEU A 297 18.22 -2.65 16.58
C LEU A 297 19.51 -2.89 15.76
N GLU A 298 20.62 -2.30 16.17
CA GLU A 298 21.93 -2.52 15.53
C GLU A 298 22.37 -3.99 15.61
N ARG A 299 22.15 -4.66 16.75
CA ARG A 299 22.43 -6.11 16.89
C ARG A 299 21.57 -6.96 15.96
N GLU A 300 20.29 -6.63 15.81
CA GLU A 300 19.39 -7.33 14.89
C GLU A 300 19.84 -7.16 13.43
N LEU A 301 20.19 -5.92 13.03
CA LEU A 301 20.73 -5.63 11.71
C LEU A 301 22.04 -6.38 11.44
N ASP A 302 22.92 -6.50 12.44
CA ASP A 302 24.13 -7.30 12.34
C ASP A 302 23.86 -8.80 12.20
N ALA A 303 22.83 -9.33 12.88
CA ALA A 303 22.40 -10.72 12.70
C ALA A 303 21.89 -10.97 11.28
N ILE A 304 21.14 -10.04 10.71
CA ILE A 304 20.68 -10.08 9.32
C ILE A 304 21.86 -10.06 8.35
N ARG A 305 22.80 -9.11 8.51
CA ARG A 305 24.02 -9.01 7.69
C ARG A 305 24.82 -10.32 7.72
N LYS A 306 25.03 -10.89 8.91
CA LYS A 306 25.74 -12.17 9.09
C LYS A 306 25.03 -13.34 8.42
N THR A 307 23.70 -13.38 8.49
CA THR A 307 22.88 -14.44 7.86
C THR A 307 23.04 -14.41 6.34
N VAL A 308 22.90 -13.23 5.72
CA VAL A 308 23.05 -13.07 4.26
C VAL A 308 24.49 -13.35 3.80
N ALA A 309 25.49 -12.91 4.56
CA ALA A 309 26.90 -13.15 4.24
C ALA A 309 27.29 -14.64 4.38
N GLY A 310 26.76 -15.33 5.40
CA GLY A 310 27.07 -16.74 5.69
C GLY A 310 26.57 -17.70 4.60
N ALA A 311 25.42 -17.42 3.97
CA ALA A 311 24.86 -18.25 2.90
C ALA A 311 25.74 -18.27 1.63
N GLY A 312 26.51 -17.21 1.39
CA GLY A 312 27.40 -17.12 0.22
C GLY A 312 28.69 -17.96 0.33
N ALA A 313 29.02 -18.47 1.51
CA ALA A 313 30.26 -19.23 1.76
C ALA A 313 30.10 -20.76 1.62
N GLY A 314 28.86 -21.25 1.52
CA GLY A 314 28.58 -22.69 1.56
C GLY A 314 27.50 -23.11 0.58
N THR A 315 27.80 -23.10 -0.73
CA THR A 315 27.39 -24.11 -1.73
C THR A 315 27.67 -23.61 -3.14
N GLY A 316 28.59 -24.27 -3.85
CA GLY A 316 28.54 -24.32 -5.31
C GLY A 316 27.42 -25.28 -5.71
N ALA A 317 26.20 -24.78 -5.84
CA ALA A 317 25.07 -25.55 -6.36
C ALA A 317 24.71 -25.04 -7.76
N ALA A 318 24.47 -25.98 -8.67
CA ALA A 318 24.34 -25.77 -10.10
C ALA A 318 23.31 -24.69 -10.45
N ARG A 319 23.72 -23.75 -11.29
CA ARG A 319 22.86 -22.83 -12.03
C ARG A 319 21.79 -23.64 -12.75
N ALA A 320 20.54 -23.57 -12.31
CA ALA A 320 19.41 -23.93 -13.16
C ALA A 320 19.38 -22.89 -14.29
N THR A 321 19.81 -23.30 -15.48
CA THR A 321 19.70 -22.48 -16.69
C THR A 321 18.24 -22.46 -17.12
N PHE A 322 17.51 -21.41 -16.76
CA PHE A 322 16.28 -21.05 -17.43
C PHE A 322 16.62 -20.38 -18.78
N PRO A 323 15.85 -20.64 -19.85
CA PRO A 323 16.10 -20.02 -21.15
C PRO A 323 16.02 -18.49 -21.05
N PRO A 324 16.83 -17.75 -21.82
CA PRO A 324 16.75 -16.30 -21.83
C PRO A 324 15.36 -15.84 -22.26
N VAL A 325 14.73 -15.01 -21.44
CA VAL A 325 13.52 -14.27 -21.83
C VAL A 325 13.91 -13.33 -22.97
N ALA A 326 13.40 -13.61 -24.17
CA ALA A 326 13.59 -12.73 -25.31
C ALA A 326 12.87 -11.40 -25.07
N PRO A 327 13.49 -10.25 -25.42
CA PRO A 327 12.78 -8.99 -25.41
C PRO A 327 11.61 -9.07 -26.40
N ALA A 328 10.40 -8.74 -25.94
CA ALA A 328 9.26 -8.60 -26.83
C ALA A 328 9.57 -7.50 -27.85
N THR A 329 9.59 -7.87 -29.13
CA THR A 329 9.77 -6.94 -30.25
C THR A 329 8.63 -5.91 -30.26
N PRO A 330 8.91 -4.60 -30.32
CA PRO A 330 7.88 -3.61 -30.58
C PRO A 330 7.44 -3.75 -32.03
N SER A 331 6.20 -4.18 -32.26
CA SER A 331 5.59 -4.09 -33.59
C SER A 331 5.46 -2.63 -33.99
N ALA A 332 6.03 -2.28 -35.15
CA ALA A 332 5.97 -0.95 -35.74
C ALA A 332 4.51 -0.47 -35.94
N PRO A 333 4.25 0.85 -35.86
CA PRO A 333 2.89 1.38 -35.89
C PRO A 333 2.34 1.30 -37.31
N THR A 334 1.30 0.48 -37.51
CA THR A 334 0.41 0.67 -38.66
C THR A 334 -0.38 1.96 -38.42
N ALA A 335 -0.25 2.89 -39.35
CA ALA A 335 -0.99 4.14 -39.38
C ALA A 335 -2.49 3.87 -39.54
N ASP A 336 -3.16 3.70 -38.40
CA ASP A 336 -4.58 4.01 -38.20
C ASP A 336 -4.84 4.04 -36.69
N THR A 337 -4.59 5.21 -36.09
CA THR A 337 -4.91 5.47 -34.69
C THR A 337 -6.14 6.36 -34.65
N PRO A 338 -7.31 5.90 -34.17
CA PRO A 338 -8.24 6.78 -33.52
C PRO A 338 -7.70 7.08 -32.12
N THR A 339 -7.54 8.37 -31.82
CA THR A 339 -7.19 8.92 -30.51
C THR A 339 -7.91 8.19 -29.36
N PRO A 340 -7.23 7.74 -28.29
CA PRO A 340 -7.90 7.05 -27.19
C PRO A 340 -8.69 8.05 -26.33
N THR A 341 -10.01 7.96 -26.44
CA THR A 341 -10.96 8.48 -25.44
C THR A 341 -10.85 7.62 -24.17
N PRO A 342 -10.94 8.18 -22.95
CA PRO A 342 -10.82 7.42 -21.70
C PRO A 342 -12.09 6.61 -21.42
N THR A 343 -12.37 5.57 -22.21
CA THR A 343 -13.42 4.57 -21.92
C THR A 343 -13.19 3.28 -22.72
N ALA A 344 -12.12 2.53 -22.45
CA ALA A 344 -12.01 1.17 -22.97
C ALA A 344 -12.95 0.26 -22.15
N THR A 345 -14.10 -0.07 -22.73
CA THR A 345 -15.08 -1.00 -22.16
C THR A 345 -14.44 -2.38 -21.98
N ALA A 346 -14.42 -2.89 -20.75
CA ALA A 346 -13.89 -4.22 -20.45
C ALA A 346 -14.63 -5.29 -21.27
N THR A 347 -13.92 -6.37 -21.65
CA THR A 347 -14.57 -7.50 -22.33
C THR A 347 -15.61 -8.16 -21.41
N PRO A 348 -16.67 -8.78 -21.95
CA PRO A 348 -17.68 -9.46 -21.13
C PRO A 348 -17.07 -10.51 -20.19
N THR A 349 -16.05 -11.25 -20.66
CA THR A 349 -15.33 -12.26 -19.86
C THR A 349 -14.54 -11.64 -18.71
N ALA A 350 -13.81 -10.54 -18.95
CA ALA A 350 -13.05 -9.84 -17.90
C ALA A 350 -13.98 -9.25 -16.83
N THR A 351 -15.12 -8.72 -17.26
CA THR A 351 -16.16 -8.21 -16.36
C THR A 351 -16.74 -9.33 -15.49
N ALA A 352 -17.03 -10.49 -16.07
CA ALA A 352 -17.54 -11.65 -15.34
C ALA A 352 -16.52 -12.21 -14.33
N THR A 353 -15.23 -12.28 -14.70
CA THR A 353 -14.15 -12.69 -13.78
C THR A 353 -14.03 -11.75 -12.59
N ARG A 354 -14.01 -10.42 -12.81
CA ARG A 354 -14.01 -9.43 -11.71
C ARG A 354 -15.23 -9.58 -10.81
N GLN A 355 -16.41 -9.79 -11.38
CA GLN A 355 -17.63 -9.97 -10.60
C GLN A 355 -17.58 -11.22 -9.70
N ARG A 356 -17.04 -12.36 -10.18
CA ARG A 356 -16.86 -13.57 -9.36
C ARG A 356 -15.93 -13.33 -8.18
N VAL A 357 -14.78 -12.70 -8.43
CA VAL A 357 -13.82 -12.32 -7.37
C VAL A 357 -14.45 -11.32 -6.38
N ALA A 358 -15.24 -10.36 -6.88
CA ALA A 358 -15.91 -9.37 -6.05
C ALA A 358 -16.91 -10.02 -5.09
N LEU A 359 -17.71 -10.98 -5.58
CA LEU A 359 -18.69 -11.69 -4.76
C LEU A 359 -18.04 -12.49 -3.64
N SER A 360 -16.95 -13.22 -3.93
CA SER A 360 -16.25 -14.03 -2.92
C SER A 360 -15.55 -13.16 -1.87
N GLN A 361 -14.89 -12.06 -2.30
CA GLN A 361 -14.28 -11.08 -1.39
C GLN A 361 -15.32 -10.36 -0.53
N ALA A 362 -16.45 -9.95 -1.10
CA ALA A 362 -17.53 -9.29 -0.36
C ALA A 362 -18.15 -10.23 0.69
N ALA A 363 -18.37 -11.51 0.33
CA ALA A 363 -18.89 -12.50 1.27
C ALA A 363 -17.95 -12.73 2.46
N LEU A 364 -16.65 -12.90 2.19
CA LEU A 364 -15.65 -13.06 3.24
C LEU A 364 -15.56 -11.80 4.12
N LEU A 365 -15.43 -10.62 3.50
CA LEU A 365 -15.28 -9.37 4.24
C LEU A 365 -16.51 -9.07 5.10
N SER A 366 -17.71 -9.30 4.56
CA SER A 366 -18.96 -9.18 5.33
C SER A 366 -18.97 -10.08 6.56
N ALA A 367 -18.50 -11.32 6.44
CA ALA A 367 -18.41 -12.22 7.60
C ALA A 367 -17.40 -11.74 8.65
N LEU A 368 -16.30 -11.12 8.21
CA LEU A 368 -15.25 -10.62 9.10
C LEU A 368 -15.63 -9.32 9.83
N VAL A 369 -16.33 -8.39 9.17
CA VAL A 369 -16.55 -7.03 9.70
C VAL A 369 -18.01 -6.60 9.87
N ALA A 370 -18.97 -7.35 9.33
CA ALA A 370 -20.40 -7.05 9.42
C ALA A 370 -21.22 -8.14 10.14
N GLY A 371 -20.56 -9.19 10.65
CA GLY A 371 -21.20 -10.23 11.45
C GLY A 371 -22.11 -11.18 10.66
N THR A 372 -21.98 -11.25 9.33
CA THR A 372 -22.70 -12.24 8.52
C THR A 372 -22.14 -13.65 8.73
N PRO A 373 -22.90 -14.71 8.44
CA PRO A 373 -22.40 -16.08 8.52
C PRO A 373 -21.13 -16.30 7.70
N ALA A 374 -20.29 -17.22 8.15
CA ALA A 374 -19.10 -17.66 7.41
C ALA A 374 -19.50 -18.20 6.03
N PRO A 375 -18.84 -17.77 4.94
CA PRO A 375 -19.08 -18.36 3.62
C PRO A 375 -18.67 -19.84 3.60
N GLU A 376 -19.25 -20.60 2.66
CA GLU A 376 -18.97 -22.02 2.51
C GLU A 376 -17.47 -22.29 2.28
N GLY A 377 -16.96 -23.37 2.86
CA GLY A 377 -15.57 -23.81 2.72
C GLY A 377 -14.55 -23.12 3.64
N PHE A 378 -14.94 -22.06 4.35
CA PHE A 378 -14.06 -21.42 5.32
C PHE A 378 -14.12 -22.06 6.71
N ASP A 379 -12.98 -22.09 7.40
CA ASP A 379 -12.91 -22.42 8.81
C ASP A 379 -13.50 -21.26 9.66
N GLY A 380 -14.70 -21.47 10.18
CA GLY A 380 -15.40 -20.49 11.02
C GLY A 380 -14.66 -20.15 12.32
N ALA A 381 -13.82 -21.02 12.87
CA ALA A 381 -12.99 -20.70 14.03
C ALA A 381 -11.89 -19.71 13.66
N ARG A 382 -11.17 -19.95 12.57
CA ARG A 382 -10.14 -19.02 12.05
C ARG A 382 -10.74 -17.67 11.66
N LEU A 383 -11.93 -17.65 11.04
CA LEU A 383 -12.63 -16.40 10.74
C LEU A 383 -12.96 -15.59 12.00
N ARG A 384 -13.37 -16.25 13.09
CA ARG A 384 -13.62 -15.57 14.38
C ARG A 384 -12.34 -14.98 14.97
N VAL A 385 -11.21 -15.67 14.87
CA VAL A 385 -9.91 -15.13 15.32
C VAL A 385 -9.53 -13.91 14.47
N GLN A 386 -9.65 -13.99 13.14
CA GLN A 386 -9.37 -12.87 12.24
C GLN A 386 -10.28 -11.66 12.53
N SER A 387 -11.59 -11.87 12.68
CA SER A 387 -12.55 -10.80 12.99
C SER A 387 -12.22 -10.08 14.32
N ARG A 388 -11.81 -10.84 15.35
CA ARG A 388 -11.36 -10.27 16.63
C ARG A 388 -10.07 -9.47 16.47
N ALA A 389 -9.11 -9.98 15.70
CA ALA A 389 -7.85 -9.29 15.43
C ALA A 389 -8.09 -7.97 14.67
N LEU A 390 -8.94 -7.97 13.65
CA LEU A 390 -9.33 -6.76 12.91
C LEU A 390 -10.01 -5.73 13.83
N SER A 391 -10.95 -6.17 14.68
CA SER A 391 -11.64 -5.28 15.62
C SER A 391 -10.68 -4.65 16.64
N ALA A 392 -9.74 -5.45 17.17
CA ALA A 392 -8.72 -4.97 18.09
C ALA A 392 -7.79 -3.95 17.42
N LYS A 393 -7.28 -4.28 16.23
CA LYS A 393 -6.41 -3.38 15.45
C LYS A 393 -7.09 -2.07 15.11
N ARG A 394 -8.38 -2.12 14.72
CA ARG A 394 -9.18 -0.93 14.46
C ARG A 394 -9.32 -0.05 15.71
N ALA A 395 -9.52 -0.64 16.90
CA ALA A 395 -9.51 0.10 18.17
C ALA A 395 -8.16 0.79 18.41
N ASP A 396 -7.06 0.08 18.19
CA ASP A 396 -5.71 0.61 18.40
C ASP A 396 -5.39 1.76 17.42
N VAL A 397 -5.80 1.65 16.15
CA VAL A 397 -5.62 2.73 15.17
C VAL A 397 -6.52 3.93 15.50
N VAL A 398 -7.78 3.72 15.88
CA VAL A 398 -8.66 4.82 16.30
C VAL A 398 -8.11 5.53 17.53
N ALA A 399 -7.52 4.81 18.49
CA ALA A 399 -6.87 5.42 19.65
C ALA A 399 -5.66 6.31 19.24
N LYS A 400 -4.91 5.93 18.20
CA LYS A 400 -3.82 6.77 17.66
C LYS A 400 -4.35 8.01 16.93
N VAL A 401 -5.44 7.88 16.17
CA VAL A 401 -6.04 8.96 15.37
C VAL A 401 -6.89 9.93 16.20
N ALA A 402 -7.49 9.46 17.29
CA ALA A 402 -8.35 10.19 18.21
C ALA A 402 -8.00 9.85 19.67
N PRO A 403 -6.82 10.29 20.16
CA PRO A 403 -6.31 9.92 21.48
C PRO A 403 -7.16 10.40 22.66
N GLU A 404 -8.05 11.37 22.43
CA GLU A 404 -8.98 11.83 23.46
C GLU A 404 -10.09 10.79 23.74
N LEU A 405 -10.42 9.91 22.79
CA LEU A 405 -11.48 8.92 22.99
C LEU A 405 -11.16 7.91 24.10
N PRO A 406 -9.97 7.25 24.13
CA PRO A 406 -9.57 6.44 25.27
C PRO A 406 -9.54 7.22 26.59
N ARG A 407 -9.17 8.51 26.56
CA ARG A 407 -9.15 9.36 27.78
C ARG A 407 -10.56 9.63 28.31
N ILE A 408 -11.51 9.95 27.43
CA ILE A 408 -12.90 10.29 27.78
C ILE A 408 -13.68 9.04 28.21
N VAL A 409 -13.57 7.95 27.46
CA VAL A 409 -14.29 6.70 27.73
C VAL A 409 -13.63 5.91 28.87
N GLY A 410 -12.33 6.10 29.08
CA GLY A 410 -11.57 5.46 30.14
C GLY A 410 -11.33 3.97 29.88
N PRO A 411 -11.18 3.14 30.94
CA PRO A 411 -10.82 1.73 30.83
C PRO A 411 -11.77 0.88 29.97
N ALA A 412 -13.02 1.31 29.80
CA ALA A 412 -14.02 0.62 28.98
C ALA A 412 -13.80 0.79 27.47
N TYR A 413 -12.96 1.74 27.02
CA TYR A 413 -12.78 2.10 25.61
C TYR A 413 -12.58 0.88 24.70
N ARG A 414 -11.62 0.01 25.04
CA ARG A 414 -11.27 -1.13 24.18
C ARG A 414 -12.43 -2.10 24.05
N ALA A 415 -13.10 -2.42 25.16
CA ALA A 415 -14.23 -3.34 25.18
C ALA A 415 -15.42 -2.77 24.38
N ALA A 416 -15.77 -1.51 24.61
CA ALA A 416 -16.84 -0.81 23.92
C ALA A 416 -16.57 -0.70 22.41
N PHE A 417 -15.33 -0.36 22.02
CA PHE A 417 -14.98 -0.25 20.61
C PHE A 417 -15.04 -1.61 19.90
N VAL A 418 -14.52 -2.67 20.53
CA VAL A 418 -14.60 -4.02 19.96
C VAL A 418 -16.06 -4.48 19.84
N ALA A 419 -16.92 -4.16 20.81
CA ALA A 419 -18.35 -4.45 20.72
C ALA A 419 -19.01 -3.70 19.56
N TYR A 420 -18.74 -2.39 19.42
CA TYR A 420 -19.18 -1.56 18.31
C TYR A 420 -18.75 -2.12 16.94
N ALA A 421 -17.48 -2.49 16.81
CA ALA A 421 -16.87 -2.88 15.54
C ALA A 421 -17.36 -4.24 14.99
N ARG A 422 -17.88 -5.13 15.85
CA ARG A 422 -18.31 -6.50 15.47
C ARG A 422 -19.33 -6.56 14.34
N SER A 423 -20.20 -5.56 14.23
CA SER A 423 -21.28 -5.54 13.23
C SER A 423 -21.41 -4.20 12.52
N ARG A 424 -20.42 -3.31 12.67
CA ARG A 424 -20.41 -1.97 12.07
C ARG A 424 -19.14 -1.80 11.27
N PRO A 425 -19.11 -2.21 10.00
CA PRO A 425 -17.93 -2.11 9.15
C PRO A 425 -17.48 -0.65 9.00
N MET A 426 -16.18 -0.44 8.83
CA MET A 426 -15.64 0.89 8.53
C MET A 426 -16.03 1.27 7.10
N THR A 427 -16.45 2.52 6.88
CA THR A 427 -16.91 2.98 5.56
C THR A 427 -16.07 4.09 4.94
N ASP A 428 -15.33 4.86 5.74
CA ASP A 428 -14.66 6.09 5.27
C ASP A 428 -13.43 6.46 6.13
N GLY A 429 -12.63 5.44 6.43
CA GLY A 429 -11.40 5.58 7.21
C GLY A 429 -11.60 5.89 8.71
N TYR A 430 -10.47 5.91 9.42
CA TYR A 430 -10.43 5.90 10.88
C TYR A 430 -10.96 7.16 11.57
N ARG A 431 -10.85 8.34 10.94
CA ARG A 431 -11.38 9.59 11.52
C ARG A 431 -12.90 9.60 11.57
N LYS A 432 -13.55 9.19 10.48
CA LYS A 432 -15.01 9.05 10.44
C LYS A 432 -15.46 7.93 11.38
N ASP A 433 -14.71 6.84 11.42
CA ASP A 433 -14.98 5.74 12.33
C ASP A 433 -14.95 6.15 13.81
N ALA A 434 -13.96 6.97 14.21
CA ALA A 434 -13.91 7.57 15.54
C ALA A 434 -15.17 8.39 15.87
N LEU A 435 -15.67 9.17 14.90
CA LEU A 435 -16.90 9.96 15.05
C LEU A 435 -18.15 9.09 15.14
N ASP A 436 -18.23 8.02 14.35
CA ASP A 436 -19.36 7.09 14.34
C ASP A 436 -19.40 6.27 15.65
N PHE A 437 -18.25 5.86 16.18
CA PHE A 437 -18.13 5.22 17.49
C PHE A 437 -18.57 6.16 18.62
N ALA A 438 -18.10 7.41 18.62
CA ALA A 438 -18.52 8.40 19.61
C ALA A 438 -20.05 8.66 19.55
N ALA A 439 -20.62 8.74 18.34
CA ALA A 439 -22.06 8.86 18.16
C ALA A 439 -22.82 7.65 18.72
N HIS A 440 -22.33 6.43 18.48
CA HIS A 440 -22.92 5.20 18.99
C HIS A 440 -23.00 5.19 20.53
N LEU A 441 -21.92 5.57 21.21
CA LEU A 441 -21.92 5.70 22.68
C LEU A 441 -22.89 6.78 23.18
N LEU A 442 -22.97 7.93 22.48
CA LEU A 442 -23.89 9.02 22.80
C LEU A 442 -25.38 8.68 22.58
N LEU A 443 -25.68 7.69 21.73
CA LEU A 443 -27.04 7.17 21.54
C LEU A 443 -27.44 6.13 22.59
N GLY A 444 -26.50 5.67 23.44
CA GLY A 444 -26.76 4.66 24.46
C GLY A 444 -27.03 3.27 23.87
N GLU A 445 -26.51 3.00 22.68
CA GLU A 445 -26.68 1.71 21.99
C GLU A 445 -25.75 0.61 22.53
N ASP A 446 -24.84 0.93 23.46
CA ASP A 446 -23.97 -0.03 24.14
C ASP A 446 -24.45 -0.24 25.60
N PRO A 447 -25.13 -1.35 25.90
CA PRO A 447 -25.59 -1.65 27.25
C PRO A 447 -24.45 -2.06 28.22
N ASP A 448 -23.29 -2.45 27.71
CA ASP A 448 -22.17 -3.00 28.49
C ASP A 448 -21.10 -1.95 28.83
N ALA A 449 -21.20 -0.75 28.27
CA ALA A 449 -20.29 0.38 28.54
C ALA A 449 -21.06 1.69 28.88
N PRO A 450 -21.76 1.75 30.04
CA PRO A 450 -22.46 2.97 30.43
C PRO A 450 -21.48 4.10 30.72
N LEU A 451 -21.56 5.18 29.94
CA LEU A 451 -20.82 6.41 30.19
C LEU A 451 -21.43 7.18 31.36
N GLY A 452 -20.60 7.58 32.32
CA GLY A 452 -20.98 8.56 33.35
C GLY A 452 -21.37 9.91 32.74
N GLU A 453 -22.14 10.73 33.48
CA GLU A 453 -22.64 12.02 32.97
C GLU A 453 -21.52 12.97 32.49
N GLU A 454 -20.42 13.03 33.23
CA GLU A 454 -19.24 13.84 32.89
C GLU A 454 -18.60 13.38 31.58
N ALA A 455 -18.27 12.09 31.47
CA ALA A 455 -17.71 11.49 30.25
C ALA A 455 -18.65 11.67 29.05
N ARG A 456 -19.97 11.58 29.26
CA ARG A 456 -20.98 11.84 28.22
C ARG A 456 -20.99 13.30 27.78
N GLY A 457 -20.78 14.24 28.71
CA GLY A 457 -20.62 15.66 28.43
C GLY A 457 -19.37 15.96 27.60
N GLU A 458 -18.20 15.45 28.03
CA GLU A 458 -16.94 15.58 27.29
C GLU A 458 -17.03 14.97 25.88
N LEU A 459 -17.58 13.76 25.77
CA LEU A 459 -17.73 13.07 24.48
C LEU A 459 -18.65 13.83 23.52
N ARG A 460 -19.74 14.42 24.03
CA ARG A 460 -20.64 15.25 23.22
C ARG A 460 -19.92 16.48 22.69
N THR A 461 -19.13 17.16 23.52
CA THR A 461 -18.34 18.32 23.09
C THR A 461 -17.31 17.91 22.03
N TRP A 462 -16.53 16.85 22.29
CA TRP A 462 -15.55 16.32 21.35
C TRP A 462 -16.17 15.99 19.98
N TRP A 463 -17.36 15.36 19.98
CA TRP A 463 -18.08 15.00 18.77
C TRP A 463 -18.58 16.23 18.01
N LEU A 464 -19.21 17.19 18.69
CA LEU A 464 -19.75 18.41 18.06
C LEU A 464 -18.67 19.28 17.41
N GLU A 465 -17.48 19.37 18.03
CA GLU A 465 -16.33 20.10 17.49
C GLU A 465 -15.84 19.52 16.15
N ARG A 466 -15.95 18.20 15.98
CA ARG A 466 -15.35 17.45 14.86
C ARG A 466 -16.35 16.98 13.81
N SER A 467 -17.64 16.86 14.15
CA SER A 467 -18.70 16.50 13.21
C SER A 467 -18.98 17.61 12.18
N GLY A 468 -18.45 18.82 12.42
CA GLY A 468 -18.73 20.02 11.65
C GLY A 468 -20.17 20.52 11.85
N PRO A 469 -20.50 21.74 11.40
CA PRO A 469 -21.89 22.15 11.29
C PRO A 469 -22.58 21.23 10.27
N LYS A 470 -23.66 20.57 10.70
CA LYS A 470 -24.58 19.86 9.80
C LYS A 470 -24.83 20.78 8.59
N PRO A 471 -24.48 20.40 7.33
CA PRO A 471 -24.89 21.20 6.19
C PRO A 471 -26.39 21.42 6.33
N PRO A 472 -26.89 22.67 6.30
CA PRO A 472 -28.27 22.95 6.64
C PRO A 472 -29.11 21.98 5.84
N GLY A 473 -29.83 21.11 6.58
CA GLY A 473 -30.63 20.08 5.96
C GLY A 473 -31.47 20.74 4.89
N ARG A 474 -31.58 20.11 3.72
CA ARG A 474 -32.40 20.61 2.60
C ARG A 474 -33.87 20.62 3.05
N GLY A 475 -34.21 21.58 3.90
CA GLY A 475 -35.53 21.83 4.40
C GLY A 475 -36.35 22.48 3.29
N PRO A 476 -37.69 22.46 3.42
CA PRO A 476 -38.62 22.94 2.40
C PRO A 476 -38.32 24.36 1.89
N LEU A 477 -37.68 25.19 2.72
CA LEU A 477 -37.28 26.57 2.42
C LEU A 477 -36.24 26.71 1.29
N THR A 478 -35.31 25.77 1.13
CA THR A 478 -34.34 25.81 0.01
C THR A 478 -34.98 25.45 -1.33
N ARG A 479 -36.08 24.68 -1.32
CA ARG A 479 -36.93 24.44 -2.51
C ARG A 479 -37.71 25.70 -2.90
N TRP A 480 -38.13 26.50 -1.92
CA TRP A 480 -38.89 27.73 -2.16
C TRP A 480 -38.02 28.89 -2.69
N LEU A 481 -36.75 28.94 -2.30
CA LEU A 481 -35.81 29.93 -2.82
C LEU A 481 -35.39 29.65 -4.28
N ARG A 482 -35.41 28.40 -4.75
CA ARG A 482 -35.19 28.05 -6.18
C ARG A 482 -36.41 28.31 -7.06
N THR A 483 -37.63 28.21 -6.53
CA THR A 483 -38.85 28.47 -7.32
C THR A 483 -39.15 29.97 -7.50
N ARG A 484 -38.58 30.85 -6.66
CA ARG A 484 -38.69 32.31 -6.84
C ARG A 484 -37.66 32.91 -7.78
N THR A 485 -36.44 32.38 -7.84
CA THR A 485 -35.42 32.83 -8.80
C THR A 485 -35.74 32.35 -10.23
N GLY A 486 -36.31 31.16 -10.41
CA GLY A 486 -36.78 30.67 -11.71
C GLY A 486 -38.02 31.40 -12.27
N ARG A 487 -38.95 31.86 -11.41
CA ARG A 487 -40.17 32.56 -11.86
C ARG A 487 -39.97 34.04 -12.23
N ARG A 488 -38.89 34.68 -11.78
CA ARG A 488 -38.55 36.06 -12.23
C ARG A 488 -37.82 36.09 -13.57
N ALA A 489 -37.11 35.03 -13.94
CA ALA A 489 -36.44 34.93 -15.25
C ALA A 489 -37.44 34.70 -16.41
N LEU A 490 -38.48 33.90 -16.20
CA LEU A 490 -39.48 33.59 -17.24
C LEU A 490 -40.46 34.74 -17.56
N ARG A 491 -40.68 35.69 -16.64
CA ARG A 491 -41.54 36.85 -16.90
C ARG A 491 -40.85 38.01 -17.63
N ARG A 492 -39.53 37.96 -17.79
CA ARG A 492 -38.76 38.98 -18.53
C ARG A 492 -38.55 38.61 -20.00
N ALA A 493 -38.68 37.33 -20.35
CA ALA A 493 -38.54 36.83 -21.72
C ALA A 493 -39.83 36.91 -22.58
N GLN A 494 -40.99 37.23 -21.98
CA GLN A 494 -42.27 37.37 -22.70
C GLN A 494 -42.71 38.82 -22.96
N ARG A 495 -41.81 39.81 -22.77
CA ARG A 495 -42.08 41.24 -23.09
C ARG A 495 -41.11 41.84 -24.11
N LEU A 496 -40.37 41.00 -24.83
CA LEU A 496 -39.46 41.42 -25.91
C LEU A 496 -39.64 40.55 -27.17
N ALA A 497 -40.86 40.10 -27.43
CA ALA A 497 -41.27 39.54 -28.72
C ALA A 497 -42.26 40.50 -29.37
#